data_AF-A0A349XM47-F1
#
_entry.id   AF-A0A349XM47-F1
#
_cell.length_a   1.000
_cell.length_b   1.000
_cell.length_c   1.000
_cell.angle_alpha   90.00
_cell.angle_beta   90.00
_cell.angle_gamma   90.00
#
_symmetry.space_group_name_H-M   'P 1'
#
loop_
_entity.id
_entity.type
_entity.pdbx_description
1 polymer ?
#
loop_
_entity_poly.entity_id
_entity_poly.type
_entity_poly.pdbx_seq_one_letter_code
_entity_poly.pdbx_strand_id
1 'polypeptide(L)'
;MKNRSLRLTLALTTALVAAGSAMAQEKVVHVYNWSDYIDESILADFTKETGIKVVYDVFDSNELVETKLLAGSSGYDVVVPTGPFLARQINAGVFQKLDKSKLPNLKNMWPEVSERLAKYDPGNEYAVNYMWGTTGIGYNVAKVKAALGDVPVDSWDILFKPENAEKLKSCGINILDASDETFAIAMNYLGKNPDSKETADLEAGGDVYMKIRPYVKPF
;
A
#
# COMPACT_ATOMS: atom_id res chain seq x y z
N MET A 1 -19.30 -42.14 58.27
CA MET A 1 -18.52 -42.28 57.01
C MET A 1 -19.36 -42.20 55.71
N LYS A 2 -20.69 -41.98 55.75
CA LYS A 2 -21.54 -41.92 54.53
C LYS A 2 -21.67 -40.55 53.84
N ASN A 3 -21.24 -39.46 54.49
CA ASN A 3 -21.43 -38.09 53.97
C ASN A 3 -20.19 -37.47 53.31
N ARG A 4 -19.05 -38.16 53.31
CA ARG A 4 -17.81 -37.70 52.65
C ARG A 4 -17.76 -38.08 51.16
N SER A 5 -18.34 -39.22 50.81
CA SER A 5 -18.38 -39.74 49.43
C SER A 5 -19.28 -38.90 48.52
N LEU A 6 -20.40 -38.37 49.02
CA LEU A 6 -21.34 -37.58 48.22
C LEU A 6 -20.83 -36.16 47.88
N ARG A 7 -19.95 -35.59 48.74
CA ARG A 7 -19.32 -34.29 48.49
C ARG A 7 -18.18 -34.36 47.47
N LEU A 8 -17.56 -35.53 47.28
CA LEU A 8 -16.49 -35.72 46.32
C LEU A 8 -17.01 -35.87 44.88
N THR A 9 -18.19 -36.47 44.69
CA THR A 9 -18.79 -36.69 43.37
C THR A 9 -19.36 -35.40 42.75
N LEU A 10 -19.82 -34.46 43.59
CA LEU A 10 -20.36 -33.17 43.13
C LEU A 10 -19.27 -32.16 42.74
N ALA A 11 -18.06 -32.29 43.32
CA ALA A 11 -16.91 -31.45 42.97
C ALA A 11 -16.23 -31.90 41.66
N LEU A 12 -16.31 -33.18 41.30
CA LEU A 12 -15.73 -33.70 40.06
C LEU A 12 -16.56 -33.37 38.82
N THR A 13 -17.88 -33.18 38.98
CA THR A 13 -18.80 -32.85 37.90
C THR A 13 -18.78 -31.36 37.54
N THR A 14 -18.46 -30.47 38.48
CA THR A 14 -18.29 -29.03 38.21
C THR A 14 -16.94 -28.70 37.56
N ALA A 15 -15.90 -29.52 37.77
CA ALA A 15 -14.60 -29.34 37.13
C ALA A 15 -14.59 -29.73 35.62
N LEU A 16 -15.45 -30.68 35.21
CA LEU A 16 -15.54 -31.07 33.79
C LEU A 16 -16.27 -30.04 32.91
N VAL A 17 -17.18 -29.24 33.48
CA VAL A 17 -17.92 -28.21 32.74
C VAL A 17 -17.07 -26.93 32.56
N ALA A 18 -16.10 -26.68 33.44
CA ALA A 18 -15.18 -25.55 33.31
C ALA A 18 -14.03 -25.79 32.30
N ALA A 19 -13.82 -27.03 31.85
CA ALA A 19 -12.79 -27.38 30.87
C ALA A 19 -13.27 -27.29 29.40
N GLY A 20 -14.57 -27.03 29.16
CA GLY A 20 -15.21 -27.15 27.84
C GLY A 20 -15.34 -25.86 27.03
N SER A 21 -14.91 -24.71 27.55
CA SER A 21 -15.01 -23.43 26.84
C SER A 21 -13.76 -22.59 27.05
N ALA A 22 -12.61 -23.15 26.68
CA ALA A 22 -11.66 -22.32 25.95
C ALA A 22 -12.40 -21.88 24.68
N MET A 23 -13.09 -20.73 24.74
CA MET A 23 -13.56 -20.02 23.57
C MET A 23 -12.35 -19.95 22.66
N ALA A 24 -12.34 -20.76 21.61
CA ALA A 24 -11.31 -20.69 20.59
C ALA A 24 -11.38 -19.25 20.09
N GLN A 25 -10.41 -18.43 20.49
CA GLN A 25 -10.35 -17.05 20.07
C GLN A 25 -10.46 -17.07 18.56
N GLU A 26 -11.50 -16.41 18.06
CA GLU A 26 -11.82 -16.44 16.65
C GLU A 26 -10.56 -15.98 15.90
N LYS A 27 -10.03 -16.85 15.04
CA LYS A 27 -8.82 -16.54 14.30
C LYS A 27 -9.19 -15.55 13.23
N VAL A 28 -8.99 -14.28 13.51
CA VAL A 28 -9.26 -13.17 12.58
C VAL A 28 -7.95 -12.45 12.32
N VAL A 29 -7.71 -12.12 11.06
CA VAL A 29 -6.66 -11.19 10.64
C VAL A 29 -7.30 -9.96 10.03
N HIS A 30 -6.86 -8.78 10.46
CA HIS A 30 -7.29 -7.49 9.94
C HIS A 30 -6.25 -6.98 8.96
N VAL A 31 -6.66 -6.78 7.71
CA VAL A 31 -5.80 -6.34 6.61
C VAL A 31 -6.29 -4.99 6.12
N TYR A 32 -5.36 -4.05 5.90
CA TYR A 32 -5.63 -2.77 5.26
C TYR A 32 -4.76 -2.63 4.02
N ASN A 33 -5.35 -2.64 2.82
CA ASN A 33 -4.63 -2.62 1.55
C ASN A 33 -5.18 -1.56 0.58
N TRP A 34 -4.53 -1.39 -0.56
CA TRP A 34 -5.04 -0.57 -1.65
C TRP A 34 -6.35 -1.12 -2.22
N SER A 35 -7.23 -0.20 -2.64
CA SER A 35 -8.43 -0.53 -3.40
C SER A 35 -8.08 -1.20 -4.73
N ASP A 36 -8.93 -2.13 -5.20
CA ASP A 36 -8.73 -2.89 -6.45
C ASP A 36 -7.40 -3.65 -6.56
N TYR A 37 -6.79 -4.03 -5.43
CA TYR A 37 -5.43 -4.59 -5.37
C TYR A 37 -5.36 -6.05 -4.92
N ILE A 38 -6.48 -6.77 -4.90
CA ILE A 38 -6.55 -8.21 -4.65
C ILE A 38 -7.70 -8.82 -5.44
N ASP A 39 -7.57 -10.10 -5.82
CA ASP A 39 -8.72 -10.89 -6.24
C ASP A 39 -9.47 -11.38 -4.98
N GLU A 40 -10.73 -10.97 -4.83
CA GLU A 40 -11.54 -11.30 -3.64
C GLU A 40 -11.65 -12.81 -3.39
N SER A 41 -11.55 -13.64 -4.43
CA SER A 41 -11.59 -15.11 -4.29
C SER A 41 -10.43 -15.64 -3.42
N ILE A 42 -9.29 -14.95 -3.41
CA ILE A 42 -8.12 -15.30 -2.61
C ILE A 42 -8.41 -15.21 -1.12
N LEU A 43 -9.26 -14.27 -0.70
CA LEU A 43 -9.64 -14.13 0.72
C LEU A 43 -10.48 -15.34 1.18
N ALA A 44 -11.37 -15.82 0.32
CA ALA A 44 -12.19 -17.00 0.58
C ALA A 44 -11.33 -18.27 0.60
N ASP A 45 -10.43 -18.43 -0.37
CA ASP A 45 -9.52 -19.57 -0.45
C ASP A 45 -8.56 -19.63 0.75
N PHE A 46 -7.99 -18.49 1.16
CA PHE A 46 -7.17 -18.38 2.37
C PHE A 46 -7.96 -18.78 3.62
N THR A 47 -9.19 -18.28 3.76
CA THR A 47 -10.05 -18.61 4.90
C THR A 47 -10.38 -20.09 4.93
N LYS A 48 -10.66 -20.69 3.76
CA LYS A 48 -10.96 -22.12 3.62
C LYS A 48 -9.76 -23.01 3.96
N GLU A 49 -8.56 -22.63 3.54
CA GLU A 49 -7.34 -23.41 3.79
C GLU A 49 -6.87 -23.33 5.25
N THR A 50 -6.95 -22.14 5.85
CA THR A 50 -6.33 -21.87 7.16
C THR A 50 -7.33 -21.87 8.33
N GLY A 51 -8.62 -21.69 8.04
CA GLY A 51 -9.66 -21.42 9.03
C GLY A 51 -9.57 -20.02 9.66
N ILE A 52 -8.73 -19.12 9.12
CA ILE A 52 -8.57 -17.75 9.60
C ILE A 52 -9.49 -16.83 8.79
N LYS A 53 -10.38 -16.11 9.46
CA LYS A 53 -11.22 -15.10 8.81
C LYS A 53 -10.40 -13.86 8.49
N VAL A 54 -10.69 -13.22 7.36
CA VAL A 54 -10.06 -11.96 6.97
C VAL A 54 -11.09 -10.83 7.08
N VAL A 55 -10.76 -9.81 7.87
CA VAL A 55 -11.41 -8.50 7.79
C VAL A 55 -10.53 -7.64 6.88
N TYR A 56 -11.07 -7.24 5.73
CA TYR A 56 -10.31 -6.58 4.67
C TYR A 56 -10.88 -5.19 4.41
N ASP A 57 -10.11 -4.18 4.81
CA ASP A 57 -10.42 -2.78 4.53
C ASP A 57 -9.51 -2.25 3.41
N VAL A 58 -9.98 -1.22 2.71
CA VAL A 58 -9.24 -0.61 1.60
C VAL A 58 -9.00 0.89 1.78
N PHE A 59 -7.90 1.38 1.20
CA PHE A 59 -7.54 2.80 1.11
C PHE A 59 -7.10 3.18 -0.31
N ASP A 60 -6.97 4.49 -0.55
CA ASP A 60 -6.61 5.08 -1.84
C ASP A 60 -5.44 6.09 -1.76
N SER A 61 -4.92 6.35 -0.56
CA SER A 61 -3.71 7.16 -0.36
C SER A 61 -2.84 6.67 0.81
N ASN A 62 -1.54 6.91 0.71
CA ASN A 62 -0.59 6.53 1.77
C ASN A 62 -0.77 7.40 3.02
N GLU A 63 -1.18 8.66 2.85
CA GLU A 63 -1.38 9.63 3.93
C GLU A 63 -2.48 9.18 4.90
N LEU A 64 -3.57 8.59 4.39
CA LEU A 64 -4.64 8.05 5.21
C LEU A 64 -4.16 6.88 6.08
N VAL A 65 -3.34 5.99 5.51
CA VAL A 65 -2.78 4.85 6.24
C VAL A 65 -1.77 5.32 7.27
N GLU A 66 -0.84 6.21 6.89
CA GLU A 66 0.18 6.74 7.80
C GLU A 66 -0.46 7.41 9.01
N THR A 67 -1.50 8.22 8.82
CA THR A 67 -2.25 8.85 9.92
C THR A 67 -2.82 7.81 10.87
N LYS A 68 -3.45 6.76 10.36
CA LYS A 68 -4.07 5.69 11.18
C LYS A 68 -3.03 4.84 11.91
N LEU A 69 -1.86 4.62 11.31
CA LEU A 69 -0.76 3.90 11.93
C LEU A 69 -0.07 4.70 13.04
N LEU A 70 0.21 5.98 12.79
CA LEU A 70 0.90 6.86 13.75
C LEU A 70 0.02 7.27 14.94
N ALA A 71 -1.31 7.23 14.79
CA ALA A 71 -2.23 7.43 15.92
C ALA A 71 -2.10 6.32 16.99
N GLY A 72 -1.47 5.19 16.66
CA GLY A 72 -1.36 4.01 17.52
C GLY A 72 -2.63 3.16 17.51
N SER A 73 -2.50 1.89 17.90
CA SER A 73 -3.62 0.93 17.97
C SER A 73 -4.51 0.93 16.73
N SER A 74 -3.90 0.90 15.54
CA SER A 74 -4.60 0.97 14.24
C SER A 74 -5.71 -0.08 14.07
N GLY A 75 -5.61 -1.20 14.78
CA GLY A 75 -6.52 -2.33 14.70
C GLY A 75 -6.20 -3.29 13.55
N TYR A 76 -5.10 -3.07 12.83
CA TYR A 76 -4.68 -3.90 11.71
C TYR A 76 -3.45 -4.74 12.02
N ASP A 77 -3.47 -5.98 11.54
CA ASP A 77 -2.39 -6.95 11.66
C ASP A 77 -1.43 -6.87 10.46
N VAL A 78 -1.96 -6.55 9.26
CA VAL A 78 -1.20 -6.41 8.02
C VAL A 78 -1.63 -5.13 7.30
N VAL A 79 -0.65 -4.34 6.86
CA VAL A 79 -0.86 -3.13 6.07
C VAL A 79 0.11 -3.09 4.89
N VAL A 80 -0.25 -2.37 3.82
CA VAL A 80 0.51 -2.39 2.55
C VAL A 80 0.94 -0.98 2.09
N PRO A 81 1.81 -0.29 2.86
CA PRO A 81 2.32 1.03 2.49
C PRO A 81 3.29 0.96 1.28
N THR A 82 3.48 2.08 0.58
CA THR A 82 4.55 2.19 -0.44
C THR A 82 5.93 2.34 0.20
N GLY A 83 7.00 2.10 -0.57
CA GLY A 83 8.39 2.12 -0.11
C GLY A 83 8.79 3.36 0.70
N PRO A 84 8.58 4.59 0.21
CA PRO A 84 8.94 5.80 0.95
C PRO A 84 8.22 5.93 2.30
N PHE A 85 6.94 5.56 2.36
CA PHE A 85 6.15 5.57 3.59
C PHE A 85 6.58 4.46 4.55
N LEU A 86 6.83 3.26 4.04
CA LEU A 86 7.39 2.15 4.79
C LEU A 86 8.67 2.57 5.52
N ALA A 87 9.62 3.20 4.82
CA ALA A 87 10.89 3.63 5.41
C ALA A 87 10.69 4.59 6.60
N ARG A 88 9.79 5.58 6.46
CA ARG A 88 9.47 6.51 7.56
C ARG A 88 8.78 5.82 8.72
N GLN A 89 7.87 4.90 8.43
CA GLN A 89 7.11 4.15 9.44
C GLN A 89 7.98 3.15 10.22
N ILE A 90 8.97 2.52 9.56
CA ILE A 90 10.01 1.73 10.23
C ILE A 90 10.79 2.62 11.21
N ASN A 91 11.24 3.79 10.77
CA ASN A 91 11.98 4.73 11.64
C ASN A 91 11.13 5.24 12.82
N ALA A 92 9.80 5.35 12.63
CA ALA A 92 8.86 5.70 13.68
C ALA A 92 8.50 4.53 14.62
N GLY A 93 9.02 3.32 14.37
CA GLY A 93 8.78 2.15 15.22
C GLY A 93 7.38 1.54 15.08
N VAL A 94 6.71 1.77 13.96
CA VAL A 94 5.33 1.30 13.72
C VAL A 94 5.27 -0.22 13.56
N PHE A 95 6.31 -0.83 12.99
CA PHE A 95 6.31 -2.24 12.61
C PHE A 95 7.21 -3.10 13.51
N GLN A 96 6.77 -4.33 13.75
CA GLN A 96 7.64 -5.37 14.30
C GLN A 96 8.49 -6.00 13.20
N LYS A 97 9.67 -6.54 13.54
CA LYS A 97 10.45 -7.35 12.61
C LYS A 97 9.71 -8.64 12.26
N LEU A 98 9.81 -9.05 11.01
CA LEU A 98 9.28 -10.32 10.53
C LEU A 98 10.12 -11.48 11.05
N ASP A 99 9.44 -12.47 11.61
CA ASP A 99 10.04 -13.77 11.89
C ASP A 99 10.12 -14.58 10.58
N LYS A 100 11.24 -14.46 9.87
CA LYS A 100 11.46 -15.11 8.57
C LYS A 100 11.37 -16.64 8.63
N SER A 101 11.55 -17.25 9.80
CA SER A 101 11.40 -18.70 9.95
C SER A 101 9.96 -19.19 9.72
N LYS A 102 8.98 -18.29 9.92
CA LYS A 102 7.55 -18.55 9.66
C LYS A 102 7.11 -18.21 8.25
N LEU A 103 8.02 -17.74 7.40
CA LEU A 103 7.74 -17.31 6.03
C LEU A 103 8.53 -18.17 5.02
N PRO A 104 8.28 -19.50 4.96
CA PRO A 104 9.05 -20.40 4.10
C PRO A 104 8.93 -20.08 2.59
N ASN A 105 7.90 -19.33 2.21
CA ASN A 105 7.66 -18.90 0.84
C ASN A 105 8.48 -17.67 0.42
N LEU A 106 9.27 -17.04 1.32
CA LEU A 106 10.21 -15.97 0.94
C LEU A 106 11.23 -16.41 -0.10
N LYS A 107 11.50 -17.72 -0.21
CA LYS A 107 12.33 -18.30 -1.27
C LYS A 107 11.82 -18.02 -2.69
N ASN A 108 10.54 -17.66 -2.84
CA ASN A 108 9.92 -17.38 -4.14
C ASN A 108 10.10 -15.91 -4.58
N MET A 109 10.71 -15.06 -3.73
CA MET A 109 10.89 -13.64 -4.04
C MET A 109 11.96 -13.44 -5.11
N TRP A 110 11.70 -12.50 -6.03
CA TRP A 110 12.69 -12.08 -7.00
C TRP A 110 13.83 -11.31 -6.31
N PRO A 111 15.10 -11.66 -6.56
CA PRO A 111 16.25 -10.97 -5.96
C PRO A 111 16.25 -9.47 -6.24
N GLU A 112 15.92 -9.05 -7.46
CA GLU A 112 15.95 -7.66 -7.90
C GLU A 112 14.87 -6.82 -7.21
N VAL A 113 13.70 -7.41 -6.95
CA VAL A 113 12.63 -6.75 -6.18
C VAL A 113 13.03 -6.65 -4.71
N SER A 114 13.65 -7.71 -4.18
CA SER A 114 14.15 -7.74 -2.80
C SER A 114 15.25 -6.70 -2.57
N GLU A 115 16.14 -6.50 -3.54
CA GLU A 115 17.18 -5.47 -3.49
C GLU A 115 16.59 -4.06 -3.54
N ARG A 116 15.57 -3.83 -4.37
CA ARG A 116 14.87 -2.54 -4.43
C ARG A 116 14.12 -2.23 -3.13
N LEU A 117 13.49 -3.23 -2.52
CA LEU A 117 12.85 -3.09 -1.20
C LEU A 117 13.87 -2.71 -0.13
N ALA A 118 15.08 -3.27 -0.19
CA ALA A 118 16.12 -3.03 0.81
C ALA A 118 16.57 -1.57 0.93
N LYS A 119 16.29 -0.73 -0.07
CA LYS A 119 16.49 0.74 0.02
C LYS A 119 15.59 1.39 1.06
N TYR A 120 14.41 0.82 1.29
CA TYR A 120 13.40 1.32 2.23
C TYR A 120 13.39 0.53 3.55
N ASP A 121 13.73 -0.75 3.49
CA ASP A 121 13.80 -1.68 4.62
C ASP A 121 15.15 -2.42 4.59
N PRO A 122 16.22 -1.84 5.17
CA PRO A 122 17.55 -2.45 5.14
C PRO A 122 17.56 -3.88 5.71
N GLY A 123 17.89 -4.86 4.86
CA GLY A 123 17.87 -6.28 5.21
C GLY A 123 16.52 -6.97 5.04
N ASN A 124 15.51 -6.26 4.52
CA ASN A 124 14.13 -6.72 4.35
C ASN A 124 13.61 -7.31 5.67
N GLU A 125 13.75 -6.58 6.76
CA GLU A 125 13.48 -7.05 8.12
C GLU A 125 12.01 -6.89 8.53
N TYR A 126 11.27 -5.97 7.90
CA TYR A 126 9.92 -5.57 8.31
C TYR A 126 8.86 -5.86 7.24
N ALA A 127 9.24 -5.90 5.95
CA ALA A 127 8.30 -6.01 4.84
C ALA A 127 8.61 -7.14 3.85
N VAL A 128 7.56 -7.56 3.14
CA VAL A 128 7.63 -8.41 1.96
C VAL A 128 6.99 -7.65 0.81
N ASN A 129 7.64 -7.59 -0.36
CA ASN A 129 7.03 -6.93 -1.51
C ASN A 129 5.81 -7.74 -1.98
N TYR A 130 4.66 -7.08 -2.04
CA TYR A 130 3.42 -7.68 -2.53
C TYR A 130 3.30 -7.52 -4.05
N MET A 131 3.31 -6.28 -4.50
CA MET A 131 3.27 -5.90 -5.90
C MET A 131 4.13 -4.64 -6.10
N TRP A 132 4.48 -4.37 -7.35
CA TRP A 132 5.20 -3.18 -7.77
C TRP A 132 4.72 -2.77 -9.16
N GLY A 133 4.92 -1.50 -9.50
CA GLY A 133 4.51 -0.95 -10.78
C GLY A 133 5.30 0.31 -11.12
N THR A 134 4.83 1.01 -12.14
CA THR A 134 5.36 2.29 -12.57
C THR A 134 4.24 3.31 -12.68
N THR A 135 4.57 4.56 -12.36
CA THR A 135 3.68 5.69 -12.61
C THR A 135 3.97 6.23 -14.00
N GLY A 136 2.95 6.27 -14.84
CA GLY A 136 3.08 6.62 -16.26
C GLY A 136 1.84 7.35 -16.80
N ILE A 137 1.72 7.39 -18.13
CA ILE A 137 0.64 8.08 -18.80
C ILE A 137 -0.40 7.06 -19.29
N GLY A 138 -1.56 7.03 -18.64
CA GLY A 138 -2.76 6.38 -19.17
C GLY A 138 -3.52 7.35 -20.08
N TYR A 139 -3.88 6.95 -21.29
CA TYR A 139 -4.54 7.85 -22.24
C TYR A 139 -5.53 7.16 -23.18
N ASN A 140 -6.49 7.94 -23.68
CA ASN A 140 -7.41 7.50 -24.74
C ASN A 140 -6.81 7.80 -26.12
N VAL A 141 -6.41 6.75 -26.84
CA VAL A 141 -5.73 6.85 -28.14
C VAL A 141 -6.47 7.73 -29.14
N ALA A 142 -7.79 7.52 -29.31
CA ALA A 142 -8.58 8.26 -30.28
C ALA A 142 -8.69 9.75 -29.92
N LYS A 143 -8.87 10.08 -28.64
CA LYS A 143 -8.98 11.46 -28.18
C LYS A 143 -7.65 12.21 -28.26
N VAL A 144 -6.55 11.56 -27.88
CA VAL A 144 -5.21 12.17 -28.01
C VAL A 144 -4.88 12.40 -29.47
N LYS A 145 -5.15 11.44 -30.36
CA LYS A 145 -4.93 11.61 -31.81
C LYS A 145 -5.77 12.75 -32.39
N ALA A 146 -7.01 12.92 -31.94
CA ALA A 146 -7.85 14.03 -32.37
C ALA A 146 -7.33 15.40 -31.88
N ALA A 147 -6.73 15.46 -30.69
CA ALA A 147 -6.24 16.71 -30.09
C ALA A 147 -4.82 17.10 -30.56
N LEU A 148 -3.91 16.13 -30.69
CA LEU A 148 -2.48 16.36 -30.97
C LEU A 148 -2.04 15.88 -32.36
N GLY A 149 -2.89 15.16 -33.09
CA GLY A 149 -2.51 14.45 -34.32
C GLY A 149 -1.84 13.11 -34.02
N ASP A 150 -1.24 12.52 -35.05
CA ASP A 150 -0.59 11.21 -34.96
C ASP A 150 0.83 11.32 -34.37
N VAL A 151 0.90 11.60 -33.07
CA VAL A 151 2.16 11.75 -32.32
C VAL A 151 2.41 10.53 -31.42
N PRO A 152 3.68 10.09 -31.25
CA PRO A 152 3.99 9.05 -30.28
C PRO A 152 3.77 9.56 -28.85
N VAL A 153 3.22 8.70 -28.00
CA VAL A 153 3.04 8.96 -26.55
C VAL A 153 4.10 8.16 -25.79
N ASP A 154 5.35 8.59 -25.92
CA ASP A 154 6.54 7.93 -25.36
C ASP A 154 7.38 8.87 -24.48
N SER A 155 6.90 10.10 -24.25
CA SER A 155 7.57 11.13 -23.45
C SER A 155 6.59 11.91 -22.58
N TRP A 156 7.07 12.34 -21.41
CA TRP A 156 6.37 13.28 -20.54
C TRP A 156 6.11 14.65 -21.19
N ASP A 157 6.76 14.95 -22.32
CA ASP A 157 6.45 16.11 -23.17
C ASP A 157 4.97 16.17 -23.58
N ILE A 158 4.29 15.03 -23.71
CA ILE A 158 2.85 14.99 -24.01
C ILE A 158 2.05 15.75 -22.94
N LEU A 159 2.50 15.70 -21.69
CA LEU A 159 1.86 16.36 -20.56
C LEU A 159 2.50 17.71 -20.23
N PHE A 160 3.83 17.78 -20.11
CA PHE A 160 4.53 18.93 -19.52
C PHE A 160 4.83 20.08 -20.48
N LYS A 161 4.68 19.88 -21.80
CA LYS A 161 4.68 21.00 -22.76
C LYS A 161 3.33 21.72 -22.71
N PRO A 162 3.27 23.01 -22.34
CA PRO A 162 2.01 23.74 -22.20
C PRO A 162 1.15 23.72 -23.47
N GLU A 163 1.76 23.77 -24.65
CA GLU A 163 1.07 23.71 -25.95
C GLU A 163 0.37 22.36 -26.22
N ASN A 164 0.86 21.27 -25.62
CA ASN A 164 0.21 19.96 -25.67
C ASN A 164 -0.91 19.90 -24.65
N ALA A 165 -0.62 20.30 -23.40
CA ALA A 165 -1.60 20.33 -22.32
C ALA A 165 -2.83 21.19 -22.66
N GLU A 166 -2.63 22.35 -23.30
CA GLU A 166 -3.69 23.23 -23.77
C GLU A 166 -4.66 22.52 -24.72
N LYS A 167 -4.14 21.77 -25.70
CA LYS A 167 -4.95 21.00 -26.65
C LYS A 167 -5.67 19.84 -25.97
N LEU A 168 -4.96 19.14 -25.09
CA LEU A 168 -5.48 18.00 -24.33
C LEU A 168 -6.54 18.40 -23.30
N LYS A 169 -6.59 19.67 -22.87
CA LYS A 169 -7.65 20.21 -22.01
C LYS A 169 -9.05 19.84 -22.51
N SER A 170 -9.25 19.84 -23.83
CA SER A 170 -10.52 19.52 -24.47
C SER A 170 -11.02 18.09 -24.19
N CYS A 171 -10.11 17.13 -23.98
CA CYS A 171 -10.46 15.75 -23.63
C CYS A 171 -10.28 15.42 -22.15
N GLY A 172 -9.65 16.32 -21.38
CA GLY A 172 -9.47 16.24 -19.94
C GLY A 172 -8.11 15.66 -19.52
N ILE A 173 -7.50 16.30 -18.52
CA ILE A 173 -6.25 15.88 -17.87
C ILE A 173 -6.54 15.74 -16.38
N ASN A 174 -6.22 14.57 -15.81
CA ASN A 174 -6.20 14.34 -14.37
C ASN A 174 -4.76 13.99 -13.98
N ILE A 175 -4.33 14.48 -12.82
CA ILE A 175 -3.03 14.18 -12.21
C ILE A 175 -3.31 13.36 -10.96
N LEU A 176 -2.41 12.48 -10.54
CA LEU A 176 -2.56 11.77 -9.27
C LEU A 176 -2.46 12.78 -8.11
N ASP A 177 -3.32 12.65 -7.10
CA ASP A 177 -3.19 13.38 -5.84
C ASP A 177 -2.15 12.70 -4.94
N ALA A 178 -0.90 12.65 -5.42
CA ALA A 178 0.22 11.96 -4.80
C ALA A 178 1.48 12.82 -4.95
N SER A 179 1.78 13.64 -3.95
CA SER A 179 2.87 14.63 -4.03
C SER A 179 4.25 13.98 -4.12
N ASP A 180 4.46 12.84 -3.47
CA ASP A 180 5.69 12.07 -3.49
C ASP A 180 6.01 11.51 -4.89
N GLU A 181 4.99 11.03 -5.61
CA GLU A 181 5.14 10.55 -6.98
C GLU A 181 5.25 11.68 -8.01
N THR A 182 4.34 12.65 -7.92
CA THR A 182 4.24 13.72 -8.93
C THR A 182 5.51 14.58 -8.99
N PHE A 183 6.07 14.94 -7.84
CA PHE A 183 7.33 15.69 -7.80
C PHE A 183 8.52 14.86 -8.31
N ALA A 184 8.58 13.57 -7.98
CA ALA A 184 9.63 12.68 -8.51
C ALA A 184 9.60 12.62 -10.05
N ILE A 185 8.40 12.55 -10.64
CA ILE A 185 8.21 12.59 -12.10
C ILE A 185 8.69 13.91 -12.70
N ALA A 186 8.32 15.05 -12.11
CA ALA A 186 8.73 16.36 -12.61
C ALA A 186 10.25 16.58 -12.48
N MET A 187 10.86 16.18 -11.36
CA MET A 187 12.31 16.25 -11.18
C MET A 187 13.03 15.36 -12.20
N ASN A 188 12.54 14.13 -12.42
CA ASN A 188 13.08 13.26 -13.45
C ASN A 188 12.96 13.87 -14.86
N TYR A 189 11.82 14.51 -15.18
CA TYR A 189 11.62 15.21 -16.45
C TYR A 189 12.63 16.34 -16.66
N LEU A 190 13.00 17.06 -15.59
CA LEU A 190 14.02 18.10 -15.61
C LEU A 190 15.46 17.56 -15.64
N GLY A 191 15.66 16.23 -15.64
CA GLY A 191 16.98 15.60 -15.53
C GLY A 191 17.62 15.74 -14.15
N LYS A 192 16.82 16.07 -13.12
CA LYS A 192 17.25 16.18 -11.73
C LYS A 192 17.11 14.84 -11.01
N ASN A 193 17.76 14.72 -9.86
CA ASN A 193 17.60 13.55 -8.99
C ASN A 193 16.16 13.50 -8.44
N PRO A 194 15.37 12.43 -8.73
CA PRO A 194 14.00 12.30 -8.22
C PRO A 194 13.92 12.18 -6.69
N ASP A 195 15.01 11.80 -6.03
CA ASP A 195 15.10 11.70 -4.57
C ASP A 195 15.62 12.98 -3.92
N SER A 196 15.86 14.06 -4.69
CA SER A 196 16.40 15.32 -4.16
C SER A 196 15.52 15.89 -3.04
N LYS A 197 16.18 16.49 -2.05
CA LYS A 197 15.55 17.20 -0.93
C LYS A 197 15.92 18.69 -0.93
N GLU A 198 16.63 19.15 -1.96
CA GLU A 198 17.03 20.55 -2.10
C GLU A 198 15.82 21.40 -2.47
N THR A 199 15.60 22.51 -1.76
CA THR A 199 14.44 23.40 -2.00
C THR A 199 14.37 23.86 -3.44
N ALA A 200 15.50 24.21 -4.06
CA ALA A 200 15.54 24.66 -5.46
C ALA A 200 15.10 23.58 -6.46
N ASP A 201 15.35 22.30 -6.17
CA ASP A 201 14.89 21.19 -7.04
C ASP A 201 13.38 20.98 -6.89
N LEU A 202 12.87 21.07 -5.66
CA LEU A 202 11.45 20.96 -5.37
C LEU A 202 10.67 22.11 -6.00
N GLU A 203 11.13 23.36 -5.87
CA GLU A 203 10.54 24.53 -6.52
C GLU A 203 10.49 24.35 -8.05
N ALA A 204 11.60 23.91 -8.65
CA ALA A 204 11.66 23.63 -10.08
C ALA A 204 10.67 22.54 -10.50
N GLY A 205 10.50 21.48 -9.71
CA GLY A 205 9.49 20.44 -9.94
C GLY A 205 8.07 20.98 -9.86
N GLY A 206 7.78 21.84 -8.88
CA GLY A 206 6.49 22.54 -8.76
C GLY A 206 6.18 23.41 -9.97
N ASP A 207 7.18 24.14 -10.47
CA ASP A 207 7.04 25.01 -11.65
C ASP A 207 6.62 24.25 -12.92
N VAL A 208 7.02 22.99 -13.07
CA VAL A 208 6.58 22.13 -14.19
C VAL A 208 5.06 21.95 -14.17
N TYR A 209 4.48 21.61 -13.01
CA TYR A 209 3.03 21.46 -12.89
C TYR A 209 2.31 22.80 -12.96
N MET A 210 2.89 23.88 -12.41
CA MET A 210 2.28 25.21 -12.48
C MET A 210 2.08 25.69 -13.91
N LYS A 211 3.01 25.38 -14.83
CA LYS A 211 2.88 25.71 -16.26
C LYS A 211 1.70 25.04 -16.95
N ILE A 212 1.26 23.87 -16.47
CA ILE A 212 0.13 23.13 -17.05
C ILE A 212 -1.15 23.24 -16.23
N ARG A 213 -1.09 23.77 -15.01
CA ARG A 213 -2.20 23.87 -14.05
C ARG A 213 -3.50 24.46 -14.63
N PRO A 214 -3.49 25.47 -15.54
CA PRO A 214 -4.71 25.99 -16.17
C PRO A 214 -5.45 25.00 -17.09
N TYR A 215 -4.80 23.89 -17.44
CA TYR A 215 -5.31 22.86 -18.36
C TYR A 215 -5.74 21.56 -17.66
N VAL A 216 -5.32 21.38 -16.40
CA VAL A 216 -5.69 20.24 -15.55
C VAL A 216 -7.08 20.45 -14.95
N LYS A 217 -7.88 19.39 -14.85
CA LYS A 217 -9.19 19.45 -14.21
C LYS A 217 -9.07 19.76 -12.71
N PRO A 218 -9.98 20.58 -12.14
CA PRO A 218 -10.16 20.62 -10.70
C PRO A 218 -10.78 19.29 -10.24
N PHE A 219 -10.39 18.84 -9.05
CA PHE A 219 -11.06 17.76 -8.33
C PHE A 219 -12.37 18.26 -7.71
#